data_AF-C5RCT9-F1
#
_entry.id   AF-C5RCT9-F1
#
_cell.length_a   1.000
_cell.length_b   1.000
_cell.length_c   1.000
_cell.angle_alpha   90.00
_cell.angle_beta   90.00
_cell.angle_gamma   90.00
#
_symmetry.space_group_name_H-M   'P 1'
#
loop_
_entity.id
_entity.type
_entity.pdbx_description
1 polymer ?
#
loop_
_entity_poly.entity_id
_entity_poly.type
_entity_poly.pdbx_seq_one_letter_code
_entity_poly.pdbx_strand_id
1 'polypeptide(L)'
;MYLAAGIVPIADHASNVGKWLIDNKCGITIPNIESLDDAIQSISRQEYDELEIAVKSQQNKVRQGYYTQKLVKLINKKMFTYPI
;
A
#
# COMPACT_ATOMS: atom_id res chain seq x y z
N MET A 1 -1.03 -9.52 -1.01
CA MET A 1 -1.01 -10.35 -2.22
C MET A 1 -0.70 -9.51 -3.47
N TYR A 2 -1.53 -8.53 -3.84
CA TYR A 2 -1.33 -7.68 -5.03
C TYR A 2 0.00 -6.90 -5.06
N LEU A 3 0.34 -6.19 -3.98
CA LEU A 3 1.63 -5.50 -3.86
C LEU A 3 2.83 -6.45 -3.96
N ALA A 4 2.72 -7.67 -3.38
CA ALA A 4 3.79 -8.66 -3.48
C ALA A 4 3.93 -9.21 -4.91
N ALA A 5 2.84 -9.25 -5.68
CA ALA A 5 2.83 -9.59 -7.10
C ALA A 5 3.35 -8.44 -7.99
N GLY A 6 3.36 -7.20 -7.49
CA GLY A 6 3.79 -6.02 -8.25
C GLY A 6 2.67 -5.41 -9.08
N ILE A 7 1.42 -5.72 -8.75
CA ILE A 7 0.22 -5.21 -9.41
C ILE A 7 -0.23 -3.94 -8.68
N VAL A 8 -0.57 -2.88 -9.44
CA VAL A 8 -1.19 -1.65 -8.89
C VAL A 8 -2.55 -2.01 -8.27
N PRO A 9 -2.70 -1.90 -6.95
CA PRO A 9 -3.96 -2.22 -6.28
C PRO A 9 -4.96 -1.06 -6.40
N ILE A 10 -6.24 -1.43 -6.42
CA ILE A 10 -7.36 -0.49 -6.30
C ILE A 10 -8.06 -0.77 -4.96
N ALA A 11 -8.36 0.26 -4.18
CA ALA A 11 -9.05 0.11 -2.89
C ALA A 11 -10.06 1.23 -2.64
N ASP A 12 -11.00 0.98 -1.72
CA ASP A 12 -11.87 2.02 -1.17
C ASP A 12 -11.02 3.08 -0.46
N HIS A 13 -11.22 4.35 -0.84
CA HIS A 13 -10.59 5.54 -0.28
C HIS A 13 -10.73 5.65 1.24
N ALA A 14 -11.86 5.23 1.81
CA ALA A 14 -12.11 5.32 3.25
C ALA A 14 -11.40 4.22 4.05
N SER A 15 -10.99 3.13 3.39
CA SER A 15 -10.36 1.98 4.05
C SER A 15 -8.95 2.30 4.55
N ASN A 16 -8.49 1.56 5.56
CA ASN A 16 -7.10 1.66 6.03
C ASN A 16 -6.09 1.36 4.92
N VAL A 17 -6.44 0.48 3.98
CA VAL A 17 -5.62 0.19 2.80
C VAL A 17 -5.61 1.39 1.87
N GLY A 18 -6.76 2.00 1.57
CA GLY A 18 -6.86 3.17 0.70
C GLY A 18 -6.02 4.34 1.22
N LYS A 19 -6.16 4.68 2.51
CA LYS A 19 -5.32 5.70 3.16
C LYS A 19 -3.83 5.39 3.02
N TRP A 20 -3.44 4.14 3.26
CA TRP A 20 -2.05 3.72 3.11
C TRP A 20 -1.54 3.81 1.66
N LEU A 21 -2.39 3.50 0.66
CA LEU A 21 -2.05 3.62 -0.76
C LEU A 21 -1.81 5.08 -1.15
N ILE A 22 -2.63 6.01 -0.64
CA ILE A 22 -2.47 7.45 -0.84
C ILE A 22 -1.14 7.92 -0.24
N ASP A 23 -0.87 7.58 1.01
CA ASP A 23 0.36 7.97 1.71
C ASP A 23 1.63 7.47 1.01
N ASN A 24 1.55 6.29 0.39
CA ASN A 24 2.69 5.65 -0.30
C ASN A 24 2.68 5.84 -1.81
N LYS A 25 1.68 6.54 -2.37
CA LYS A 25 1.48 6.80 -3.80
C LYS A 25 1.62 5.54 -4.66
N CYS A 26 1.03 4.44 -4.23
CA CYS A 26 1.28 3.11 -4.82
C CYS A 26 0.01 2.31 -5.11
N GLY A 27 -1.08 3.01 -5.41
CA GLY A 27 -2.35 2.42 -5.82
C GLY A 27 -3.37 3.47 -6.20
N ILE A 28 -4.51 3.00 -6.71
CA ILE A 28 -5.66 3.83 -7.04
C ILE A 28 -6.66 3.71 -5.88
N THR A 29 -7.29 4.82 -5.51
CA THR A 29 -8.37 4.81 -4.53
C THR A 29 -9.65 5.33 -5.12
N ILE A 30 -10.75 4.61 -4.91
CA ILE A 30 -12.09 4.96 -5.38
C ILE A 30 -13.01 5.22 -4.20
N PRO A 31 -13.96 6.17 -4.28
CA PRO A 31 -14.90 6.46 -3.19
C PRO A 31 -15.97 5.36 -3.03
N ASN A 32 -16.28 4.64 -4.10
CA ASN A 32 -17.26 3.55 -4.17
C ASN A 32 -17.03 2.72 -5.45
N ILE A 33 -17.77 1.63 -5.61
CA ILE A 33 -17.59 0.69 -6.73
C ILE A 33 -18.06 1.29 -8.07
N GLU A 34 -19.05 2.17 -8.05
CA GLU A 34 -19.59 2.85 -9.23
C GLU A 34 -18.53 3.72 -9.91
N SER A 35 -17.54 4.18 -9.16
CA SER A 35 -16.44 5.01 -9.67
C SER A 35 -15.29 4.19 -10.28
N LEU A 36 -15.38 2.86 -10.31
CA LEU A 36 -14.28 2.00 -10.78
C LEU A 36 -13.97 2.20 -12.26
N ASP A 37 -15.00 2.20 -13.10
CA ASP A 37 -14.83 2.31 -14.56
C ASP A 37 -14.22 3.68 -14.91
N ASP A 38 -14.72 4.75 -14.30
CA ASP A 38 -14.19 6.10 -14.48
C ASP A 38 -12.71 6.18 -14.06
N ALA A 39 -12.34 5.56 -12.93
CA ALA A 39 -10.96 5.54 -12.45
C ALA A 39 -10.01 4.77 -13.40
N ILE A 40 -10.49 3.68 -14.01
CA ILE A 40 -9.70 2.89 -14.98
C ILE A 40 -9.57 3.63 -16.32
N GLN A 41 -10.61 4.33 -16.76
CA GLN A 41 -10.59 5.03 -18.05
C GLN A 41 -9.86 6.39 -18.01
N SER A 42 -9.86 7.05 -16.85
CA SER A 42 -9.24 8.37 -16.69
C SER A 42 -7.73 8.35 -16.46
N ILE A 43 -7.19 7.23 -15.96
CA ILE A 43 -5.75 7.15 -15.67
C ILE A 43 -4.92 7.16 -16.95
N SER A 44 -3.96 8.07 -17.02
CA SER A 44 -3.00 8.12 -18.12
C SER A 44 -1.92 7.04 -17.98
N ARG A 45 -1.26 6.73 -19.10
CA ARG A 45 -0.11 5.82 -19.09
C ARG A 45 1.01 6.29 -18.16
N GLN A 46 1.28 7.59 -18.16
CA GLN A 46 2.32 8.18 -17.32
C GLN A 46 2.01 8.02 -15.83
N GLU A 47 0.78 8.32 -15.42
CA GLU A 47 0.35 8.14 -14.02
C GLU A 47 0.45 6.67 -13.59
N TYR A 48 0.07 5.74 -14.48
CA TYR A 48 0.21 4.32 -14.20
C TYR A 48 1.68 3.88 -14.03
N ASP A 49 2.59 4.37 -14.89
CA ASP A 49 4.02 4.06 -14.80
C ASP A 49 4.61 4.57 -13.46
N GLU A 50 4.19 5.74 -12.98
CA GLU A 50 4.58 6.27 -11.67
C GLU A 50 4.10 5.37 -10.51
N LEU A 51 2.86 4.87 -10.61
CA LEU A 51 2.31 3.90 -9.64
C LEU A 51 3.10 2.59 -9.66
N GLU A 52 3.47 2.06 -10.83
CA GLU A 52 4.27 0.83 -10.92
C GLU A 52 5.63 0.96 -10.25
N ILE A 53 6.31 2.11 -10.42
CA ILE A 53 7.59 2.39 -9.76
C ILE A 53 7.42 2.37 -8.25
N ALA A 54 6.38 3.04 -7.74
CA ALA A 54 6.08 3.06 -6.31
C ALA A 54 5.72 1.67 -5.79
N VAL A 55 4.91 0.91 -6.52
CA VAL A 55 4.54 -0.48 -6.21
C VAL A 55 5.78 -1.37 -6.12
N LYS A 56 6.73 -1.28 -7.06
CA LYS A 56 7.98 -2.06 -6.99
C LYS A 56 8.79 -1.76 -5.73
N SER A 57 8.82 -0.50 -5.28
CA SER A 57 9.47 -0.13 -4.01
C SER A 57 8.80 -0.81 -2.81
N GLN A 58 7.47 -0.78 -2.73
CA GLN A 58 6.75 -1.42 -1.63
C GLN A 58 6.74 -2.95 -1.73
N GLN A 59 6.73 -3.51 -2.95
CA GLN A 59 6.81 -4.94 -3.24
C GLN A 59 8.04 -5.55 -2.58
N ASN A 60 9.21 -4.92 -2.72
CA ASN A 60 10.44 -5.39 -2.11
C ASN A 60 10.34 -5.45 -0.57
N LYS A 61 9.76 -4.42 0.06
CA LYS A 61 9.52 -4.40 1.51
C LYS A 61 8.59 -5.53 1.95
N VAL A 62 7.49 -5.74 1.23
CA VAL A 62 6.52 -6.79 1.55
C VAL A 62 7.15 -8.17 1.41
N ARG A 63 7.86 -8.44 0.29
CA ARG A 63 8.53 -9.72 0.03
C ARG A 63 9.61 -10.05 1.06
N GLN A 64 10.29 -9.03 1.59
CA GLN A 64 11.29 -9.20 2.65
C GLN A 64 10.70 -9.25 4.06
N GLY A 65 9.37 -9.18 4.21
CA GLY A 65 8.69 -9.18 5.52
C GLY A 65 8.96 -7.93 6.35
N TYR A 66 9.36 -6.81 5.74
CA TYR A 66 9.80 -5.58 6.40
C TYR A 66 8.81 -5.06 7.44
N TYR A 67 7.52 -4.97 7.08
CA TYR A 67 6.50 -4.41 7.98
C TYR A 67 6.26 -5.28 9.21
N THR A 68 6.25 -6.60 9.02
CA THR A 68 6.15 -7.57 10.13
C THR A 68 7.35 -7.45 11.05
N GLN A 69 8.57 -7.42 10.48
CA GLN A 69 9.79 -7.25 11.28
C GLN A 69 9.80 -5.92 12.05
N LYS A 70 9.36 -4.83 11.41
CA LYS A 70 9.23 -3.52 12.05
C LYS A 70 8.26 -3.58 13.23
N LEU A 71 7.10 -4.20 13.06
CA LEU A 71 6.11 -4.36 14.13
C LEU A 71 6.66 -5.17 15.30
N VAL A 72 7.29 -6.32 15.03
CA VAL A 72 7.91 -7.17 16.06
C VAL A 72 8.97 -6.41 16.85
N LYS A 73 9.84 -5.64 16.17
CA LYS A 73 10.85 -4.80 16.84
C LYS A 73 10.21 -3.76 17.76
N LEU A 74 9.12 -3.11 17.33
CA LEU A 74 8.41 -2.12 18.15
C LEU A 74 7.76 -2.75 19.38
N ILE A 75 7.13 -3.93 19.23
CA ILE A 75 6.54 -4.69 20.34
C ILE A 75 7.62 -5.08 21.34
N ASN A 76 8.73 -5.67 20.87
CA ASN A 76 9.84 -6.06 21.72
C ASN A 76 10.40 -4.86 22.50
N LYS A 77 10.63 -3.71 21.82
CA LYS A 77 11.05 -2.50 22.51
C LYS A 77 10.07 -2.12 23.61
N LYS A 78 8.76 -2.11 23.34
CA LYS A 78 7.76 -1.75 24.36
C LYS A 78 7.77 -2.71 25.57
N MET A 79 7.89 -4.02 25.34
CA MET A 79 7.88 -5.02 26.40
C MET A 79 9.15 -5.01 27.27
N PHE A 80 10.32 -4.72 26.69
CA PHE A 80 11.61 -4.79 27.41
C PHE A 80 12.14 -3.43 27.89
N THR A 81 11.50 -2.31 27.54
CA THR A 81 11.89 -0.97 28.07
C THR A 81 11.03 -0.52 29.27
N TYR A 82 9.91 -1.19 29.55
CA TYR A 82 9.11 -1.02 30.77
C TYR A 82 9.01 -2.38 31.47
N PRO A 83 9.98 -2.73 32.35
CA PRO A 83 9.79 -3.88 33.22
C PRO A 83 8.62 -3.56 34.16
N ILE A 84 7.70 -4.51 34.28
CA ILE A 84 6.62 -4.51 35.29
C ILE A 84 7.26 -4.49 36.68
#